data_AF-X0ZKZ6-F1
#
_entry.id   AF-X0ZKZ6-F1
#
_cell.length_a   1.000
_cell.length_b   1.000
_cell.length_c   1.000
_cell.angle_alpha   90.00
_cell.angle_beta   90.00
_cell.angle_gamma   90.00
#
_symmetry.space_group_name_H-M   'P 1'
#
loop_
_entity.id
_entity.type
_entity.pdbx_description
1 polymer ?
#
loop_
_entity_poly.entity_id
_entity_poly.type
_entity_poly.pdbx_seq_one_letter_code
_entity_poly.pdbx_strand_id
1 'polypeptide(L)'
;MVKRDQIEIIGGGYYEPIYAIIPDEDKIAQMNKLSKRIMDEFGLKVNGAWLSERVWEPDYPSFISKVGLKYILVDDNHLKACGLEEGDTFYSYTTEDGGNILTIFPINEEIRYLTPWKPTFMTIDYLKKSADENGDRIVVLLSDAEKMGVWGTTHEICYIKGHYDGDDKKPF
;
A
#
# COMPACT_ATOMS: atom_id res chain seq x y z
N MET A 1 7.43 5.09 -17.42
CA MET A 1 6.41 4.33 -16.69
C MET A 1 5.20 5.21 -16.42
N VAL A 2 5.35 6.38 -15.79
CA VAL A 2 4.27 7.38 -15.62
C VAL A 2 3.54 7.70 -16.93
N LYS A 3 4.26 8.19 -17.96
CA LYS A 3 3.67 8.55 -19.28
C LYS A 3 3.01 7.39 -20.03
N ARG A 4 3.17 6.16 -19.55
CA ARG A 4 2.58 4.93 -20.13
C ARG A 4 1.52 4.33 -19.20
N ASP A 5 1.09 5.07 -18.16
CA ASP A 5 0.08 4.66 -17.18
C ASP A 5 0.38 3.32 -16.49
N GLN A 6 1.67 3.04 -16.25
CA GLN A 6 2.11 1.79 -15.59
C GLN A 6 2.34 1.96 -14.08
N ILE A 7 2.39 3.19 -13.58
CA ILE A 7 2.63 3.48 -12.17
C ILE A 7 1.74 4.61 -11.70
N GLU A 8 1.19 4.45 -10.50
CA GLU A 8 0.68 5.53 -9.68
C GLU A 8 1.75 5.90 -8.66
N ILE A 9 1.98 7.19 -8.45
CA ILE A 9 2.86 7.65 -7.37
C ILE A 9 2.00 7.94 -6.14
N ILE A 10 2.33 7.29 -5.03
CA ILE A 10 1.68 7.45 -3.74
C ILE A 10 2.36 8.58 -2.97
N GLY A 11 1.57 9.45 -2.36
CA GLY A 11 2.04 10.49 -1.44
C GLY A 11 2.30 9.95 -0.03
N GLY A 12 2.33 10.85 0.94
CA GLY A 12 2.76 10.55 2.31
C GLY A 12 3.54 11.72 2.87
N GLY A 13 4.30 11.49 3.93
CA GLY A 13 5.01 12.54 4.65
C GLY A 13 6.43 12.65 4.11
N TYR A 14 6.85 13.86 3.77
CA TYR A 14 8.13 14.06 3.08
C TYR A 14 9.35 13.48 3.83
N TYR A 15 9.33 13.47 5.15
CA TYR A 15 10.39 12.96 6.02
C TYR A 15 10.00 11.68 6.78
N GLU A 16 9.02 10.92 6.28
CA GLU A 16 8.52 9.69 6.91
C GLU A 16 8.14 9.85 8.40
N PRO A 17 7.27 10.83 8.78
CA PRO A 17 6.87 11.02 10.15
C PRO A 17 5.83 9.98 10.58
N ILE A 18 5.89 9.54 11.85
CA ILE A 18 4.72 8.96 12.50
C ILE A 18 3.74 10.10 12.79
N TYR A 19 2.63 10.18 12.05
CA TYR A 19 1.73 11.32 12.13
C TYR A 19 1.12 11.49 13.52
N ALA A 20 0.82 10.40 14.24
CA ALA A 20 0.19 10.43 15.57
C ALA A 20 0.99 11.22 16.63
N ILE A 21 2.28 11.46 16.41
CA ILE A 21 3.17 12.11 17.40
C ILE A 21 3.67 13.50 16.97
N ILE A 22 3.10 14.08 15.91
CA ILE A 22 3.46 15.43 15.44
C ILE A 22 2.21 16.33 15.36
N PRO A 23 2.37 17.66 15.45
CA PRO A 23 1.25 18.61 15.30
C PRO A 23 0.57 18.53 13.94
N ASP A 24 -0.73 18.85 13.87
CA ASP A 24 -1.52 18.81 12.64
C ASP A 24 -0.97 19.70 11.53
N GLU A 25 -0.43 20.86 11.89
CA GLU A 25 0.20 21.78 10.93
C GLU A 25 1.39 21.11 10.24
N ASP A 26 2.18 20.34 11.00
CA ASP A 26 3.33 19.60 10.48
C ASP A 26 2.89 18.39 9.64
N LYS A 27 1.83 17.66 10.05
CA LYS A 27 1.23 16.57 9.25
C LYS A 27 0.87 17.09 7.85
N ILE A 28 0.14 18.21 7.79
CA ILE A 28 -0.32 18.84 6.54
C ILE A 28 0.86 19.39 5.73
N ALA A 29 1.83 20.04 6.39
CA ALA A 29 3.01 20.58 5.71
C ALA A 29 3.87 19.49 5.07
N GLN A 30 4.11 18.38 5.79
CA GLN A 30 4.83 17.21 5.30
C GLN A 30 4.17 16.60 4.06
N MET A 31 2.85 16.40 4.09
CA MET A 31 2.11 15.81 2.98
C MET A 31 2.04 16.73 1.76
N ASN A 32 1.81 18.03 1.97
CA ASN A 32 1.86 19.00 0.88
C ASN A 32 3.25 19.09 0.25
N LYS A 33 4.30 19.00 1.07
CA LYS A 33 5.68 19.04 0.57
C LYS A 33 5.99 17.88 -0.36
N LEU A 34 5.61 16.65 0.00
CA LEU A 34 5.80 15.49 -0.88
C LEU A 34 4.90 15.55 -2.11
N SER A 35 3.63 15.93 -1.94
CA SER A 35 2.69 16.11 -3.06
C SER A 35 3.21 17.14 -4.07
N LYS A 36 3.72 18.27 -3.59
CA LYS A 36 4.34 19.30 -4.42
C LYS A 36 5.61 18.79 -5.11
N ARG A 37 6.47 18.08 -4.38
CA ARG A 37 7.70 17.50 -4.96
C ARG A 37 7.36 16.55 -6.12
N ILE A 38 6.37 15.68 -5.93
CA ILE A 38 5.91 14.74 -6.96
C ILE A 38 5.34 15.48 -8.17
N MET A 39 4.54 16.53 -7.95
CA MET A 39 4.04 17.38 -9.02
C MET A 39 5.18 18.08 -9.78
N ASP A 40 6.13 18.68 -9.07
CA ASP A 40 7.22 19.44 -9.68
C ASP A 40 8.17 18.53 -10.49
N GLU A 41 8.40 17.29 -10.03
CA GLU A 41 9.32 16.33 -10.68
C GLU A 41 8.64 15.49 -11.78
N PHE A 42 7.38 15.09 -11.58
CA PHE A 42 6.70 14.15 -12.47
C PHE A 42 5.47 14.72 -13.19
N GLY A 43 5.02 15.93 -12.82
CA GLY A 43 3.79 16.54 -13.37
C GLY A 43 2.52 15.81 -12.96
N LEU A 44 2.55 15.07 -11.83
CA LEU A 44 1.46 14.22 -11.36
C LEU A 44 0.83 14.74 -10.09
N LYS A 45 -0.50 14.64 -10.02
CA LYS A 45 -1.26 14.82 -8.79
C LYS A 45 -1.36 13.48 -8.05
N VAL A 46 -0.97 13.45 -6.79
CA VAL A 46 -1.17 12.30 -5.89
C VAL A 46 -2.60 12.24 -5.40
N ASN A 47 -3.16 11.03 -5.30
CA ASN A 47 -4.49 10.80 -4.73
C ASN A 47 -4.44 9.93 -3.48
N GLY A 48 -3.44 9.05 -3.35
CA GLY A 48 -3.24 8.21 -2.18
C GLY A 48 -2.09 8.67 -1.29
N ALA A 49 -2.09 8.22 -0.05
CA ALA A 49 -0.92 8.34 0.83
C ALA A 49 -0.56 7.02 1.51
N TRP A 50 0.75 6.79 1.62
CA TRP A 50 1.32 5.85 2.56
C TRP A 50 1.34 6.48 3.95
N LEU A 51 0.85 5.72 4.94
CA LEU A 51 1.01 6.08 6.34
C LEU A 51 2.30 5.44 6.85
N SER A 52 3.29 6.27 7.22
CA SER A 52 4.56 5.78 7.76
C SER A 52 4.31 4.87 8.97
N GLU A 53 4.87 3.67 8.90
CA GLU A 53 4.64 2.58 9.87
C GLU A 53 3.18 2.14 10.07
N ARG A 54 2.29 2.49 9.13
CA ARG A 54 0.84 2.21 9.15
C ARG A 54 0.15 2.62 10.46
N VAL A 55 0.70 3.58 11.20
CA VAL A 55 0.07 4.09 12.43
C VAL A 55 -1.22 4.82 12.05
N TRP A 56 -2.34 4.42 12.67
CA TRP A 56 -3.67 4.93 12.38
C TRP A 56 -4.30 5.57 13.62
N GLU A 57 -4.91 6.75 13.45
CA GLU A 57 -5.81 7.35 14.43
C GLU A 57 -7.12 7.79 13.74
N PRO A 58 -8.26 7.81 14.46
CA PRO A 58 -9.56 8.14 13.87
C PRO A 58 -9.66 9.54 13.25
N ASP A 59 -8.84 10.51 13.69
CA ASP A 59 -8.86 11.90 13.22
C ASP A 59 -8.14 12.13 11.88
N TYR A 60 -7.51 11.08 11.32
CA TYR A 60 -6.73 11.19 10.09
C TYR A 60 -7.50 11.70 8.86
N PRO A 61 -8.78 11.35 8.65
CA PRO A 61 -9.56 11.90 7.55
C PRO A 61 -9.57 13.44 7.54
N SER A 62 -9.59 14.09 8.71
CA SER A 62 -9.68 15.55 8.83
C SER A 62 -8.47 16.31 8.30
N PHE A 63 -7.25 15.78 8.42
CA PHE A 63 -6.06 16.46 7.89
C PHE A 63 -5.68 15.97 6.50
N ILE A 64 -5.93 14.68 6.19
CA ILE A 64 -5.63 14.10 4.88
C ILE A 64 -6.51 14.73 3.79
N SER A 65 -7.79 14.95 4.09
CA SER A 65 -8.73 15.61 3.17
C SER A 65 -8.31 17.05 2.83
N LYS A 66 -7.72 17.79 3.80
CA LYS A 66 -7.21 19.16 3.58
C LYS A 66 -6.06 19.21 2.57
N VAL A 67 -5.31 18.12 2.42
CA VAL A 67 -4.25 17.97 1.40
C VAL A 67 -4.83 17.54 0.04
N GLY A 68 -6.11 17.15 -0.01
CA GLY A 68 -6.79 16.68 -1.22
C GLY A 68 -6.48 15.24 -1.57
N LEU A 69 -5.91 14.49 -0.63
CA LEU A 69 -5.71 13.05 -0.71
C LEU A 69 -7.04 12.33 -0.41
N LYS A 70 -7.26 11.20 -1.07
CA LYS A 70 -8.55 10.50 -1.14
C LYS A 70 -8.53 9.12 -0.51
N TYR A 71 -7.36 8.50 -0.44
CA TYR A 71 -7.23 7.17 0.13
C TYR A 71 -5.89 6.96 0.83
N ILE A 72 -5.86 5.96 1.70
CA ILE A 72 -4.66 5.49 2.39
C ILE A 72 -4.54 3.97 2.28
N LEU A 73 -3.34 3.48 2.57
CA LEU A 73 -3.05 2.05 2.69
C LEU A 73 -2.64 1.75 4.13
N VAL A 74 -3.27 0.75 4.75
CA VAL A 74 -2.99 0.29 6.13
C VAL A 74 -2.95 -1.23 6.15
N ASP A 75 -2.33 -1.84 7.16
CA ASP A 75 -2.34 -3.31 7.27
C ASP A 75 -3.76 -3.83 7.54
N ASP A 76 -4.13 -4.96 6.90
CA ASP A 76 -5.39 -5.69 7.11
C ASP A 76 -5.69 -5.98 8.59
N ASN A 77 -4.65 -6.11 9.42
CA ASN A 77 -4.76 -6.24 10.87
C ASN A 77 -5.50 -5.08 11.55
N HIS A 78 -5.51 -3.87 10.99
CA HIS A 78 -6.33 -2.77 11.51
C HIS A 78 -7.82 -3.08 11.41
N LEU A 79 -8.25 -3.67 10.30
CA LEU A 79 -9.64 -4.06 10.08
C LEU A 79 -10.01 -5.24 10.99
N LYS A 80 -9.14 -6.25 11.08
CA LYS A 80 -9.31 -7.40 11.98
C LYS A 80 -9.41 -6.97 13.44
N ALA A 81 -8.62 -5.98 13.87
CA ALA A 81 -8.70 -5.40 15.21
C ALA A 81 -10.04 -4.69 15.49
N CYS A 82 -10.76 -4.25 14.46
CA CYS A 82 -12.12 -3.73 14.56
C CYS A 82 -13.21 -4.81 14.56
N GLY A 83 -12.82 -6.10 14.51
CA GLY A 83 -13.75 -7.24 14.53
C GLY A 83 -14.18 -7.74 13.14
N LEU A 84 -13.55 -7.28 12.06
CA LEU A 84 -13.77 -7.80 10.71
C LEU A 84 -13.05 -9.15 10.51
N GLU A 85 -13.62 -10.01 9.67
CA GLU A 85 -13.04 -11.31 9.36
C GLU A 85 -12.08 -11.24 8.15
N GLU A 86 -11.32 -12.31 7.89
CA GLU A 86 -10.37 -12.37 6.77
C GLU A 86 -11.04 -12.02 5.43
N GLY A 87 -12.25 -12.54 5.18
CA GLY A 87 -12.99 -12.30 3.94
C GLY A 87 -13.38 -10.84 3.72
N ASP A 88 -13.55 -10.08 4.80
CA ASP A 88 -13.86 -8.64 4.75
C ASP A 88 -12.65 -7.82 4.32
N THR A 89 -11.43 -8.33 4.55
CA THR A 89 -10.20 -7.61 4.20
C THR A 89 -9.88 -7.58 2.70
N PHE A 90 -10.71 -8.23 1.87
CA PHE A 90 -10.61 -8.14 0.41
C PHE A 90 -11.34 -6.94 -0.19
N TYR A 91 -11.80 -6.00 0.64
CA TYR A 91 -12.53 -4.83 0.19
C TYR A 91 -11.91 -3.53 0.71
N SER A 92 -12.06 -2.46 -0.05
CA SER A 92 -11.78 -1.11 0.45
C SER A 92 -12.94 -0.60 1.29
N TYR A 93 -12.64 0.14 2.36
CA TYR A 93 -13.65 0.73 3.24
C TYR A 93 -13.61 2.24 3.17
N THR A 94 -14.73 2.87 3.49
CA THR A 94 -14.79 4.32 3.68
C THR A 94 -14.91 4.60 5.17
N THR A 95 -14.08 5.50 5.68
CA THR A 95 -14.15 6.03 7.04
C THR A 95 -14.36 7.55 7.01
N GLU A 96 -14.72 8.13 8.15
CA GLU A 96 -14.93 9.57 8.27
C GLU A 96 -14.45 10.13 9.61
N ASP A 97 -14.11 11.41 9.60
CA ASP A 97 -13.99 12.23 10.80
C ASP A 97 -14.47 13.66 10.51
N GLY A 98 -15.41 14.15 11.32
CA GLY A 98 -15.98 15.49 11.17
C GLY A 98 -16.61 15.73 9.78
N GLY A 99 -17.12 14.69 9.12
CA GLY A 99 -17.67 14.75 7.76
C GLY A 99 -16.61 14.72 6.64
N ASN A 100 -15.33 14.61 6.98
CA ASN A 100 -14.26 14.37 6.01
C ASN A 100 -14.16 12.88 5.73
N ILE A 101 -14.22 12.51 4.46
CA ILE A 101 -14.25 11.11 4.03
C ILE A 101 -12.88 10.66 3.54
N LEU A 102 -12.49 9.44 3.91
CA LEU A 102 -11.25 8.80 3.45
C LEU A 102 -11.50 7.33 3.09
N THR A 103 -10.97 6.88 1.96
CA THR A 103 -10.99 5.45 1.59
C THR A 103 -9.75 4.74 2.14
N ILE A 104 -9.94 3.55 2.70
CA ILE A 104 -8.90 2.70 3.27
C ILE A 104 -8.75 1.46 2.41
N PHE A 105 -7.52 1.18 2.01
CA PHE A 105 -7.13 -0.06 1.33
C PHE A 105 -6.30 -0.94 2.29
N PRO A 106 -6.83 -2.11 2.70
CA PRO A 106 -6.10 -3.04 3.56
C PRO A 106 -5.00 -3.78 2.79
N ILE A 107 -3.76 -3.64 3.25
CA ILE A 107 -2.59 -4.37 2.76
C ILE A 107 -2.70 -5.79 3.28
N ASN A 108 -2.76 -6.75 2.35
CA ASN A 108 -2.95 -8.15 2.68
C ASN A 108 -1.64 -8.73 3.24
N GLU A 109 -1.71 -9.34 4.43
CA GLU A 109 -0.54 -9.89 5.08
C GLU A 109 0.04 -11.11 4.35
N GLU A 110 -0.81 -12.05 3.92
CA GLU A 110 -0.37 -13.30 3.30
C GLU A 110 0.45 -13.03 2.03
N ILE A 111 -0.03 -12.16 1.12
CA ILE A 111 0.71 -11.83 -0.10
C ILE A 111 2.06 -11.15 0.18
N ARG A 112 2.18 -10.40 1.29
CA ARG A 112 3.46 -9.85 1.76
C ARG A 112 4.40 -10.97 2.20
N TYR A 113 3.95 -12.02 2.86
CA TYR A 113 4.84 -13.14 3.24
C TYR A 113 5.17 -14.07 2.08
N LEU A 114 4.32 -14.15 1.06
CA LEU A 114 4.62 -14.89 -0.16
C LEU A 114 5.69 -14.17 -1.00
N THR A 115 5.60 -12.84 -1.14
CA THR A 115 6.42 -12.09 -2.09
C THR A 115 7.61 -11.41 -1.40
N PRO A 116 8.89 -11.61 -1.77
CA PRO A 116 9.40 -12.45 -2.86
C PRO A 116 9.94 -13.80 -2.38
N TRP A 117 9.69 -14.21 -1.13
CA TRP A 117 10.40 -15.34 -0.54
C TRP A 117 9.89 -16.72 -0.99
N LYS A 118 8.63 -16.82 -1.39
CA LYS A 118 8.02 -18.08 -1.85
C LYS A 118 8.00 -18.13 -3.39
N PRO A 119 7.97 -19.34 -3.96
CA PRO A 119 7.75 -19.51 -5.39
C PRO A 119 6.53 -18.74 -5.91
N THR A 120 6.67 -18.14 -7.09
CA THR A 120 5.65 -17.27 -7.69
C THR A 120 4.29 -17.95 -7.85
N PHE A 121 4.26 -19.26 -8.14
CA PHE A 121 3.01 -20.02 -8.25
C PHE A 121 2.17 -19.98 -6.97
N MET A 122 2.80 -19.90 -5.78
CA MET A 122 2.06 -19.81 -4.51
C MET A 122 1.30 -18.49 -4.41
N THR A 123 1.87 -17.40 -4.92
CA THR A 123 1.17 -16.09 -4.99
C THR A 123 0.00 -16.16 -5.96
N ILE A 124 0.20 -16.77 -7.14
CA ILE A 124 -0.87 -16.94 -8.13
C ILE A 124 -2.00 -17.83 -7.59
N ASP A 125 -1.66 -18.94 -6.92
CA ASP A 125 -2.63 -19.84 -6.32
C ASP A 125 -3.39 -19.18 -5.17
N TYR A 126 -2.72 -18.34 -4.37
CA TYR A 126 -3.38 -17.52 -3.35
C TYR A 126 -4.40 -16.57 -3.99
N LEU A 127 -3.99 -15.78 -5.00
CA LEU A 127 -4.89 -14.86 -5.70
C LEU A 127 -6.10 -15.56 -6.33
N LYS A 128 -5.90 -16.75 -6.92
CA LYS A 128 -7.00 -17.58 -7.45
C LYS A 128 -7.98 -18.03 -6.38
N LYS A 129 -7.50 -18.34 -5.17
CA LYS A 129 -8.34 -18.75 -4.03
C LYS A 129 -9.07 -17.56 -3.39
N SER A 130 -8.46 -16.38 -3.42
CA SER A 130 -9.08 -15.16 -2.89
C SER A 130 -10.21 -14.64 -3.79
N ALA A 131 -10.15 -14.91 -5.09
CA ALA A 131 -11.20 -14.55 -6.03
C ALA A 131 -12.51 -15.34 -5.77
N ASP A 132 -13.64 -14.68 -5.99
CA ASP A 132 -14.97 -15.28 -5.95
C ASP A 132 -15.77 -14.94 -7.22
N GLU A 133 -17.01 -15.44 -7.30
CA GLU A 133 -17.88 -15.22 -8.45
C GLU A 133 -18.39 -13.78 -8.58
N ASN A 134 -18.33 -12.98 -7.50
CA ASN A 134 -18.76 -11.58 -7.51
C ASN A 134 -17.76 -10.69 -8.26
N GLY A 135 -16.46 -11.05 -8.22
CA GLY A 135 -15.42 -10.38 -8.99
C GLY A 135 -15.12 -8.96 -8.53
N ASP A 136 -15.48 -8.60 -7.30
CA ASP A 136 -15.33 -7.28 -6.70
C ASP A 136 -14.26 -7.21 -5.59
N ARG A 137 -13.60 -8.34 -5.32
CA ARG A 137 -12.51 -8.44 -4.35
C ARG A 137 -11.20 -7.86 -4.88
N ILE A 138 -10.45 -7.25 -3.96
CA ILE A 138 -9.11 -6.73 -4.18
C ILE A 138 -8.10 -7.36 -3.21
N VAL A 139 -6.90 -7.62 -3.69
CA VAL A 139 -5.75 -8.02 -2.85
C VAL A 139 -4.65 -6.98 -3.03
N VAL A 140 -4.29 -6.31 -1.95
CA VAL A 140 -3.30 -5.23 -2.00
C VAL A 140 -1.96 -5.74 -1.50
N LEU A 141 -0.96 -5.77 -2.39
CA LEU A 141 0.44 -5.97 -2.04
C LEU A 141 1.13 -4.60 -1.95
N LEU A 142 1.50 -4.21 -0.75
CA LEU A 142 2.40 -3.08 -0.50
C LEU A 142 3.44 -3.52 0.52
N SER A 143 4.72 -3.24 0.27
CA SER A 143 5.83 -3.64 1.13
C SER A 143 7.03 -2.76 0.82
N ASP A 144 7.97 -2.68 1.76
CA ASP A 144 9.28 -2.03 1.57
C ASP A 144 9.93 -2.48 0.26
N ALA A 145 10.37 -1.51 -0.53
CA ALA A 145 11.00 -1.79 -1.83
C ALA A 145 12.35 -2.50 -1.65
N GLU A 146 13.03 -2.26 -0.53
CA GLU A 146 14.29 -2.87 -0.12
C GLU A 146 14.19 -4.40 -0.02
N LYS A 147 13.01 -4.92 0.25
CA LYS A 147 12.70 -6.35 0.21
C LYS A 147 12.98 -6.97 -1.16
N MET A 148 12.90 -6.19 -2.22
CA MET A 148 13.16 -6.63 -3.59
C MET A 148 14.64 -6.46 -3.95
N GLY A 149 15.55 -6.90 -3.09
CA GLY A 149 16.98 -7.02 -3.43
C GLY A 149 17.99 -6.59 -2.38
N VAL A 150 17.63 -5.75 -1.41
CA VAL A 150 18.59 -5.19 -0.44
C VAL A 150 18.74 -6.10 0.77
N TRP A 151 17.65 -6.72 1.21
CA TRP A 151 17.65 -7.53 2.43
C TRP A 151 18.36 -8.87 2.22
N GLY A 152 19.35 -9.20 3.06
CA GLY A 152 19.92 -10.56 3.19
C GLY A 152 20.01 -11.36 1.89
N THR A 153 19.13 -12.35 1.72
CA THR A 153 19.09 -13.27 0.57
C THR A 153 18.27 -12.78 -0.63
N THR A 154 17.60 -11.62 -0.53
CA THR A 154 16.62 -11.17 -1.54
C THR A 154 17.27 -10.76 -2.86
N HIS A 155 18.53 -10.30 -2.87
CA HIS A 155 19.24 -10.04 -4.13
C HIS A 155 19.34 -11.30 -5.00
N GLU A 156 19.77 -12.39 -4.37
CA GLU A 156 19.92 -13.69 -5.01
C GLU A 156 18.58 -14.20 -5.52
N ILE A 157 17.53 -14.08 -4.70
CA ILE A 157 16.18 -14.53 -5.05
C ILE A 157 15.60 -13.69 -6.20
N CYS A 158 15.70 -12.36 -6.15
CA CYS A 158 15.02 -11.48 -7.10
C CYS A 158 15.76 -11.31 -8.43
N TYR A 159 17.10 -11.41 -8.46
CA TYR A 159 17.86 -11.01 -9.65
C TYR A 159 18.87 -12.05 -10.19
N ILE A 160 19.27 -13.03 -9.38
CA ILE A 160 20.31 -14.01 -9.79
C ILE A 160 19.69 -15.36 -10.07
N LYS A 161 19.01 -15.93 -9.06
CA LYS A 161 18.33 -17.20 -9.17
C LYS A 161 16.93 -17.01 -9.74
N GLY A 162 16.14 -16.05 -9.24
CA GLY A 162 14.72 -16.04 -9.58
C GLY A 162 13.98 -17.24 -8.99
N HIS A 163 12.67 -17.30 -9.22
CA HIS A 163 11.86 -18.48 -8.92
C HIS A 163 11.69 -19.29 -10.20
N TYR A 164 12.26 -20.50 -10.25
CA TYR A 164 12.13 -21.40 -11.40
C TYR A 164 10.91 -22.31 -11.34
N ASP A 165 10.16 -22.27 -10.23
CA ASP A 165 9.07 -23.21 -9.94
C ASP A 165 7.70 -22.73 -10.46
N GLY A 166 7.65 -21.73 -11.35
CA GLY A 166 6.44 -21.26 -12.04
C GLY A 166 6.75 -20.87 -13.49
N ASP A 167 5.75 -20.90 -14.36
CA ASP A 167 5.83 -20.51 -15.78
C ASP A 167 6.86 -21.30 -16.63
N ASP A 168 6.70 -22.64 -16.71
CA ASP A 168 7.54 -23.53 -17.54
C ASP A 168 9.05 -23.38 -17.33
N LYS A 169 9.48 -23.07 -16.10
CA LYS A 169 10.89 -22.82 -15.71
C LYS A 169 11.51 -21.60 -16.39
N LYS A 170 10.71 -20.67 -16.90
CA LYS A 170 11.20 -19.39 -17.38
C LYS A 170 11.23 -18.42 -16.19
N PRO A 171 12.41 -17.92 -15.78
CA PRO A 171 12.44 -16.82 -14.83
C PRO A 171 11.82 -15.59 -15.50
N PHE A 172 11.02 -14.85 -14.74
CA PHE A 172 10.71 -13.45 -15.07
C PHE A 172 11.99 -12.61 -14.99
#